data_AF-A0A2I0F8Y1-F1
#
_entry.id   AF-A0A2I0F8Y1-F1
#
_cell.length_a   1.000
_cell.length_b   1.000
_cell.length_c   1.000
_cell.angle_alpha   90.00
_cell.angle_beta   90.00
_cell.angle_gamma   90.00
#
_symmetry.space_group_name_H-M   'P 1'
#
loop_
_entity.id
_entity.type
_entity.pdbx_description
1 polymer ?
#
loop_
_entity_poly.entity_id
_entity_poly.type
_entity_poly.pdbx_seq_one_letter_code
_entity_poly.pdbx_strand_id
1 'polypeptide(L)'
;MSIVKRNQCKTRAAIIGVDMANGPDQSVSVIVKHGKVEVIQPSRSERIMDEFDFFKAAMDSDLTQLKKFSHMEDKLAYKAQAIENHQYLDYLRRYQAQGTNHQNMVLAWVVIWLVDLGHWQTAFEFVPLLVAQNQRLPGRFSTQDWPTFLIDQLYDEGAKHLSQGRDAVERSQVINLFIQFIQLRGTHKWPLSELIGGKLYAMTAKLEQVVFNFGNAYTYGVKATALNDKAGVKKMVREIATVIGKETEI
;
A
#
# COMPACT_ATOMS: atom_id res chain seq x y z
N MET A 1 -11.25 65.67 -21.50
CA MET A 1 -12.47 64.94 -21.11
C MET A 1 -12.05 63.61 -20.52
N SER A 2 -12.29 63.43 -19.21
CA SER A 2 -11.76 62.33 -18.39
C SER A 2 -12.73 61.14 -18.36
N ILE A 3 -12.16 59.93 -18.47
CA ILE A 3 -12.84 58.63 -18.41
C ILE A 3 -12.80 58.14 -16.97
N VAL A 4 -13.95 57.86 -16.36
CA VAL A 4 -14.04 57.13 -15.08
C VAL A 4 -14.93 55.90 -15.26
N LYS A 5 -14.31 54.72 -15.30
CA LYS A 5 -14.97 53.41 -15.25
C LYS A 5 -15.46 53.14 -13.82
N ARG A 6 -16.75 52.84 -13.66
CA ARG A 6 -17.34 52.37 -12.39
C ARG A 6 -16.89 50.93 -12.12
N ASN A 7 -16.20 50.71 -11.01
CA ASN A 7 -15.91 49.38 -10.48
C ASN A 7 -17.19 48.79 -9.83
N GLN A 8 -17.66 47.64 -10.33
CA GLN A 8 -18.68 46.84 -9.66
C GLN A 8 -18.00 45.94 -8.62
N CYS A 9 -18.28 46.19 -7.34
CA CYS A 9 -17.85 45.34 -6.23
C CYS A 9 -18.67 44.03 -6.24
N LYS A 10 -18.02 42.88 -6.37
CA LYS A 10 -18.66 41.55 -6.27
C LYS A 10 -18.72 41.14 -4.81
N THR A 11 -19.89 41.23 -4.19
CA THR A 11 -20.11 40.72 -2.84
C THR A 11 -20.39 39.22 -2.90
N ARG A 12 -19.51 38.38 -2.34
CA ARG A 12 -19.78 36.96 -2.06
C ARG A 12 -20.59 36.88 -0.77
N ALA A 13 -21.81 36.38 -0.83
CA ALA A 13 -22.58 35.99 0.35
C ALA A 13 -22.67 34.47 0.39
N ALA A 14 -22.21 33.86 1.48
CA ALA A 14 -22.46 32.45 1.76
C ALA A 14 -23.73 32.37 2.63
N ILE A 15 -24.77 31.70 2.13
CA ILE A 15 -25.96 31.40 2.91
C ILE A 15 -25.77 29.99 3.45
N ILE A 16 -25.59 29.86 4.77
CA ILE A 16 -25.59 28.57 5.45
C ILE A 16 -27.05 28.24 5.74
N GLY A 17 -27.68 27.45 4.88
CA GLY A 17 -29.00 26.87 5.14
C GLY A 17 -28.84 25.63 6.00
N VAL A 18 -29.34 25.67 7.23
CA VAL A 18 -29.48 24.48 8.07
C VAL A 18 -30.80 23.80 7.68
N ASP A 19 -30.75 22.74 6.87
CA ASP A 19 -31.91 21.90 6.58
C ASP A 19 -31.81 20.60 7.39
N MET A 20 -32.73 20.43 8.34
CA MET A 20 -32.79 19.29 9.27
C MET A 20 -33.59 18.14 8.64
N ALA A 21 -33.15 17.65 7.48
CA ALA A 21 -33.76 16.49 6.83
C ALA A 21 -32.69 15.56 6.23
N ASN A 22 -32.72 14.29 6.66
CA ASN A 22 -31.77 13.23 6.32
C ASN A 22 -31.36 13.18 4.83
N GLY A 23 -30.13 13.61 4.54
CA GLY A 23 -29.44 13.47 3.26
C GLY A 23 -27.98 13.92 3.42
N PRO A 24 -27.02 13.44 2.60
CA PRO A 24 -25.63 13.87 2.71
C PRO A 24 -25.56 15.39 2.44
N ASP A 25 -24.96 16.14 3.37
CA ASP A 25 -24.71 17.58 3.27
C ASP A 25 -24.01 17.89 1.94
N GLN A 26 -24.77 18.42 0.98
CA GLN A 26 -24.20 19.06 -0.20
C GLN A 26 -24.12 20.55 0.09
N SER A 27 -22.93 21.03 0.44
CA SER A 27 -22.64 22.44 0.55
C SER A 27 -22.76 23.09 -0.84
N VAL A 28 -23.94 23.64 -1.14
CA VAL A 28 -24.20 24.31 -2.41
C VAL A 28 -23.72 25.76 -2.34
N SER A 29 -22.70 26.09 -3.13
CA SER A 29 -22.30 27.47 -3.33
C SER A 29 -23.14 28.11 -4.45
N VAL A 30 -23.81 29.22 -4.15
CA VAL A 30 -24.64 29.97 -5.10
C VAL A 30 -23.98 31.29 -5.42
N ILE A 31 -23.83 31.59 -6.72
CA ILE A 31 -23.43 32.92 -7.18
C ILE A 31 -24.60 33.53 -7.94
N VAL A 32 -25.04 34.72 -7.52
CA VAL A 32 -26.04 35.50 -8.26
C VAL A 32 -25.32 36.36 -9.29
N LYS A 33 -25.51 36.04 -10.58
CA LYS A 33 -25.13 36.91 -11.71
C LYS A 33 -26.37 37.21 -12.53
N HIS A 34 -26.66 38.50 -12.75
CA HIS A 34 -27.78 38.97 -13.57
C HIS A 34 -29.16 38.37 -13.21
N GLY A 35 -29.45 38.21 -11.92
CA GLY A 35 -30.75 37.70 -11.45
C GLY A 35 -31.01 36.22 -11.72
N LYS A 36 -30.04 35.47 -12.26
CA LYS A 36 -30.07 34.01 -12.30
C LYS A 36 -29.26 33.43 -11.14
N VAL A 37 -29.90 32.53 -10.40
CA VAL A 37 -29.28 31.65 -9.40
C VAL A 37 -28.58 30.54 -10.18
N GLU A 38 -27.25 30.60 -10.30
CA GLU A 38 -26.45 29.49 -10.80
C GLU A 38 -25.96 28.65 -9.62
N VAL A 39 -26.45 27.41 -9.55
CA VAL A 39 -25.95 26.38 -8.64
C VAL A 39 -24.62 25.90 -9.19
N ILE A 40 -23.52 26.29 -8.53
CA ILE A 40 -22.19 25.80 -8.92
C ILE A 40 -21.96 24.50 -8.15
N GLN A 41 -22.20 23.38 -8.82
CA GLN A 41 -21.77 22.09 -8.29
C GLN A 41 -20.25 21.99 -8.41
N PRO A 42 -19.55 21.52 -7.36
CA PRO A 42 -18.12 21.29 -7.45
C PRO A 42 -17.82 20.26 -8.54
N SER A 43 -16.80 20.56 -9.32
CA SER A 43 -16.29 19.66 -10.33
C SER A 43 -15.89 18.32 -9.68
N ARG A 44 -15.90 17.24 -10.46
CA ARG A 44 -15.50 15.92 -9.96
C ARG A 44 -14.11 15.97 -9.31
N SER A 45 -13.17 16.68 -9.92
CA SER A 45 -11.80 16.83 -9.43
C SER A 45 -11.72 17.59 -8.11
N GLU A 46 -12.54 18.62 -7.91
CA GLU A 46 -12.61 19.36 -6.63
C GLU A 46 -13.11 18.44 -5.52
N ARG A 47 -14.19 17.68 -5.75
CA ARG A 47 -14.70 16.71 -4.76
C ARG A 47 -13.67 15.65 -4.34
N ILE A 48 -12.88 15.16 -5.30
CA ILE A 48 -11.81 14.19 -5.03
C ILE A 48 -10.73 14.80 -4.15
N MET A 49 -10.31 16.03 -4.45
CA MET A 49 -9.29 16.71 -3.67
C MET A 49 -9.79 17.08 -2.27
N ASP A 50 -11.05 17.51 -2.14
CA ASP A 50 -11.68 17.77 -0.84
C ASP A 50 -11.73 16.51 0.02
N GLU A 51 -12.10 15.36 -0.57
CA GLU A 51 -12.09 14.06 0.11
C GLU A 51 -10.66 13.68 0.52
N PHE A 52 -9.68 13.85 -0.37
CA PHE A 52 -8.27 13.60 -0.05
C PHE A 52 -7.77 14.50 1.09
N ASP A 53 -8.08 15.80 1.09
CA ASP A 53 -7.65 16.73 2.13
C ASP A 53 -8.24 16.37 3.49
N PHE A 54 -9.49 15.90 3.54
CA PHE A 54 -10.10 15.37 4.76
C PHE A 54 -9.33 14.16 5.30
N PHE A 55 -9.08 13.13 4.48
CA PHE A 55 -8.38 11.93 4.95
C PHE A 55 -6.90 12.17 5.23
N LYS A 56 -6.29 13.12 4.54
CA LYS A 56 -4.93 13.58 4.83
C LYS A 56 -4.85 14.21 6.22
N ALA A 57 -5.79 15.10 6.56
CA ALA A 57 -5.83 15.70 7.89
C ALA A 57 -6.04 14.66 8.99
N ALA A 58 -6.92 13.66 8.76
CA ALA A 58 -7.10 12.53 9.67
C ALA A 58 -5.80 11.73 9.85
N MET A 59 -5.12 11.40 8.75
CA MET A 59 -3.86 10.65 8.78
C MET A 59 -2.75 11.42 9.51
N ASP A 60 -2.61 12.73 9.29
CA ASP A 60 -1.66 13.57 10.00
C ASP A 60 -1.93 13.60 11.52
N SER A 61 -3.20 13.63 11.91
CA SER A 61 -3.63 13.53 13.31
C SER A 61 -3.24 12.17 13.92
N ASP A 62 -3.54 11.07 13.22
CA ASP A 62 -3.20 9.72 13.68
C ASP A 62 -1.70 9.49 13.80
N LEU A 63 -0.91 9.98 12.83
CA LEU A 63 0.55 9.93 12.90
C LEU A 63 1.10 10.71 14.08
N THR A 64 0.46 11.83 14.44
CA THR A 64 0.81 12.61 15.64
C THR A 64 0.47 11.86 16.91
N GLN A 65 -0.70 11.21 16.95
CA GLN A 65 -1.12 10.39 18.09
C GLN A 65 -0.22 9.17 18.28
N LEU A 66 0.19 8.52 17.19
CA LEU A 66 1.10 7.36 17.20
C LEU A 66 2.45 7.66 17.88
N LYS A 67 2.94 8.91 17.79
CA LYS A 67 4.18 9.33 18.45
C LYS A 67 4.07 9.35 19.97
N LYS A 68 2.86 9.39 20.53
CA LYS A 68 2.62 9.44 21.99
C LYS A 68 2.70 8.07 22.66
N PHE A 69 2.55 6.99 21.90
CA PHE A 69 2.67 5.64 22.44
C PHE A 69 4.14 5.21 22.56
N SER A 70 4.49 4.61 23.68
CA SER A 70 5.84 4.09 23.94
C SER A 70 6.00 2.65 23.47
N HIS A 71 4.99 1.80 23.72
CA HIS A 71 5.06 0.37 23.42
C HIS A 71 4.61 0.06 22.00
N MET A 72 5.21 -0.97 21.40
CA MET A 72 4.87 -1.40 20.04
C MET A 72 3.44 -1.94 19.97
N GLU A 73 2.99 -2.69 20.97
CA GLU A 73 1.65 -3.27 21.02
C GLU A 73 0.56 -2.19 21.00
N ASP A 74 0.73 -1.12 21.79
CA ASP A 74 -0.18 0.03 21.79
C ASP A 74 -0.25 0.72 20.42
N LYS A 75 0.89 0.83 19.72
CA LYS A 75 0.94 1.39 18.37
C LYS A 75 0.20 0.51 17.36
N LEU A 76 0.31 -0.80 17.47
CA LEU A 76 -0.40 -1.73 16.60
C LEU A 76 -1.91 -1.67 16.86
N ALA A 77 -2.34 -1.74 18.12
CA ALA A 77 -3.74 -1.57 18.50
C ALA A 77 -4.32 -0.24 17.98
N TYR A 78 -3.59 0.87 18.12
CA TYR A 78 -4.03 2.16 17.60
C TYR A 78 -4.16 2.18 16.08
N LYS A 79 -3.20 1.61 15.32
CA LYS A 79 -3.29 1.55 13.85
C LYS A 79 -4.54 0.79 13.40
N ALA A 80 -4.84 -0.35 14.02
CA ALA A 80 -6.03 -1.12 13.69
C ALA A 80 -7.30 -0.30 13.95
N GLN A 81 -7.41 0.32 15.13
CA GLN A 81 -8.55 1.17 15.49
C GLN A 81 -8.69 2.38 14.55
N ALA A 82 -7.58 3.03 14.19
CA ALA A 82 -7.60 4.20 13.31
C ALA A 82 -8.07 3.84 11.88
N ILE A 83 -7.66 2.68 11.35
CA ILE A 83 -8.11 2.18 10.04
C ILE A 83 -9.64 2.03 10.00
N GLU A 84 -10.22 1.51 11.07
CA GLU A 84 -11.67 1.33 11.18
C GLU A 84 -12.40 2.66 11.42
N ASN A 85 -11.99 3.42 12.44
CA ASN A 85 -12.64 4.67 12.84
C ASN A 85 -12.69 5.71 11.72
N HIS A 86 -11.58 5.86 10.99
CA HIS A 86 -11.48 6.81 9.89
C HIS A 86 -11.83 6.19 8.54
N GLN A 87 -12.33 4.95 8.49
CA GLN A 87 -12.78 4.27 7.28
C GLN A 87 -11.78 4.36 6.11
N TYR A 88 -10.48 4.26 6.41
CA TYR A 88 -9.44 4.50 5.41
C TYR A 88 -9.54 3.53 4.22
N LEU A 89 -9.89 2.27 4.47
CA LEU A 89 -10.03 1.28 3.40
C LEU A 89 -11.16 1.63 2.43
N ASP A 90 -12.28 2.16 2.92
CA ASP A 90 -13.40 2.54 2.05
C ASP A 90 -13.04 3.73 1.18
N TYR A 91 -12.34 4.71 1.76
CA TYR A 91 -11.76 5.80 0.99
C TYR A 91 -10.79 5.31 -0.09
N LEU A 92 -9.84 4.43 0.25
CA LEU A 92 -8.86 3.96 -0.72
C LEU A 92 -9.46 3.13 -1.84
N ARG A 93 -10.52 2.35 -1.56
CA ARG A 93 -11.29 1.65 -2.60
C ARG A 93 -12.01 2.63 -3.53
N ARG A 94 -12.59 3.72 -3.00
CA ARG A 94 -13.16 4.79 -3.84
C ARG A 94 -12.08 5.47 -4.68
N TYR A 95 -10.95 5.83 -4.09
CA TYR A 95 -9.79 6.40 -4.78
C TYR A 95 -9.34 5.50 -5.95
N GLN A 96 -9.22 4.19 -5.70
CA GLN A 96 -8.87 3.21 -6.73
C GLN A 96 -9.93 3.14 -7.85
N ALA A 97 -11.22 3.06 -7.49
CA ALA A 97 -12.32 2.95 -8.45
C ALA A 97 -12.52 4.21 -9.30
N GLN A 98 -12.20 5.39 -8.76
CA GLN A 98 -12.30 6.66 -9.47
C GLN A 98 -11.25 6.82 -10.56
N GLY A 99 -10.17 6.03 -10.55
CA GLY A 99 -9.09 6.08 -11.55
C GLY A 99 -8.21 7.34 -11.45
N THR A 100 -8.26 8.03 -10.31
CA THR A 100 -7.50 9.25 -10.05
C THR A 100 -6.02 8.94 -9.85
N ASN A 101 -5.14 9.81 -10.37
CA ASN A 101 -3.69 9.65 -10.26
C ASN A 101 -3.06 10.90 -9.64
N HIS A 102 -3.01 10.95 -8.31
CA HIS A 102 -2.26 11.95 -7.57
C HIS A 102 -1.48 11.28 -6.44
N GLN A 103 -0.45 11.94 -5.92
CA GLN A 103 0.25 11.42 -4.74
C GLN A 103 -0.72 11.37 -3.56
N ASN A 104 -0.87 10.20 -2.96
CA ASN A 104 -1.85 9.95 -1.92
C ASN A 104 -1.12 9.38 -0.69
N MET A 105 -0.78 10.26 0.26
CA MET A 105 -0.05 9.85 1.47
C MET A 105 -0.87 8.90 2.35
N VAL A 106 -2.21 8.97 2.29
CA VAL A 106 -3.09 8.07 3.04
C VAL A 106 -2.94 6.66 2.52
N LEU A 107 -2.94 6.47 1.19
CA LEU A 107 -2.68 5.18 0.56
C LEU A 107 -1.33 4.59 1.01
N ALA A 108 -0.28 5.40 0.99
CA ALA A 108 1.05 4.97 1.42
C ALA A 108 1.05 4.50 2.88
N TRP A 109 0.51 5.30 3.80
CA TRP A 109 0.51 4.98 5.23
C TRP A 109 -0.38 3.79 5.59
N VAL A 110 -1.56 3.68 4.99
CA VAL A 110 -2.47 2.56 5.24
C VAL A 110 -1.85 1.26 4.79
N VAL A 111 -1.19 1.20 3.61
CA VAL A 111 -0.50 -0.02 3.18
C VAL A 111 0.62 -0.40 4.15
N ILE A 112 1.41 0.57 4.63
CA ILE A 112 2.43 0.32 5.66
C ILE A 112 1.79 -0.23 6.94
N TRP A 113 0.68 0.34 7.39
CA TRP A 113 0.02 -0.12 8.61
C TRP A 113 -0.61 -1.50 8.46
N LEU A 114 -1.19 -1.81 7.30
CA LEU A 114 -1.68 -3.15 7.00
C LEU A 114 -0.55 -4.18 7.07
N VAL A 115 0.63 -3.85 6.54
CA VAL A 115 1.83 -4.69 6.66
C VAL A 115 2.27 -4.83 8.12
N ASP A 116 2.37 -3.73 8.87
CA ASP A 116 2.73 -3.75 10.29
C ASP A 116 1.77 -4.62 11.13
N LEU A 117 0.49 -4.67 10.75
CA LEU A 117 -0.57 -5.46 11.39
C LEU A 117 -0.65 -6.92 10.89
N GLY A 118 0.14 -7.28 9.86
CA GLY A 118 0.07 -8.59 9.22
C GLY A 118 -1.14 -8.81 8.31
N HIS A 119 -1.90 -7.77 7.98
CA HIS A 119 -3.02 -7.79 7.03
C HIS A 119 -2.54 -7.75 5.57
N TRP A 120 -1.69 -8.71 5.22
CA TRP A 120 -0.98 -8.76 3.94
C TRP A 120 -1.88 -8.87 2.71
N GLN A 121 -2.95 -9.67 2.77
CA GLN A 121 -3.87 -9.83 1.65
C GLN A 121 -4.51 -8.50 1.27
N THR A 122 -5.00 -7.76 2.27
CA THR A 122 -5.57 -6.42 2.07
C THR A 122 -4.51 -5.44 1.57
N ALA A 123 -3.28 -5.51 2.09
CA ALA A 123 -2.19 -4.67 1.59
C ALA A 123 -1.92 -4.93 0.10
N PHE A 124 -1.91 -6.20 -0.33
CA PHE A 124 -1.67 -6.62 -1.71
C PHE A 124 -2.72 -6.15 -2.71
N GLU A 125 -3.96 -5.88 -2.28
CA GLU A 125 -4.99 -5.26 -3.13
C GLU A 125 -4.54 -3.90 -3.68
N PHE A 126 -3.73 -3.16 -2.91
CA PHE A 126 -3.31 -1.80 -3.23
C PHE A 126 -1.92 -1.70 -3.86
N VAL A 127 -1.11 -2.77 -3.84
CA VAL A 127 0.27 -2.74 -4.38
C VAL A 127 0.31 -2.40 -5.88
N PRO A 128 -0.57 -2.96 -6.74
CA PRO A 128 -0.62 -2.53 -8.14
C PRO A 128 -0.86 -1.04 -8.31
N LEU A 129 -1.71 -0.45 -7.48
CA LEU A 129 -2.03 0.97 -7.51
C LEU A 129 -0.81 1.81 -7.10
N LEU A 130 -0.14 1.43 -6.01
CA LEU A 130 1.07 2.08 -5.51
C LEU A 130 2.16 2.15 -6.60
N VAL A 131 2.42 1.02 -7.24
CA VAL A 131 3.48 0.92 -8.26
C VAL A 131 3.06 1.63 -9.56
N ALA A 132 1.85 1.41 -10.04
CA ALA A 132 1.38 2.01 -11.30
C ALA A 132 1.34 3.55 -11.25
N GLN A 133 1.03 4.12 -10.08
CA GLN A 133 0.99 5.57 -9.89
C GLN A 133 2.31 6.18 -9.40
N ASN A 134 3.36 5.36 -9.25
CA ASN A 134 4.64 5.77 -8.70
C ASN A 134 4.48 6.56 -7.38
N GLN A 135 3.65 6.02 -6.48
CA GLN A 135 3.40 6.61 -5.17
C GLN A 135 4.70 6.66 -4.38
N ARG A 136 4.94 7.75 -3.65
CA ARG A 136 6.15 7.89 -2.85
C ARG A 136 6.00 7.20 -1.50
N LEU A 137 7.05 6.48 -1.09
CA LEU A 137 7.19 6.08 0.30
C LEU A 137 7.36 7.33 1.19
N PRO A 138 6.85 7.32 2.44
CA PRO A 138 7.05 8.41 3.36
C PRO A 138 8.54 8.69 3.62
N GLY A 139 8.94 9.95 3.78
CA GLY A 139 10.34 10.36 3.87
C GLY A 139 11.17 9.79 5.03
N ARG A 140 10.55 9.03 5.94
CA ARG A 140 11.26 8.31 7.01
C ARG A 140 11.91 7.00 6.54
N PHE A 141 11.53 6.50 5.37
CA PHE A 141 12.07 5.26 4.81
C PHE A 141 13.21 5.60 3.84
N SER A 142 14.30 4.86 3.92
CA SER A 142 15.44 5.00 3.00
C SER A 142 15.18 4.35 1.64
N THR A 143 14.31 3.33 1.59
CA THR A 143 13.86 2.67 0.37
C THR A 143 12.98 3.62 -0.45
N GLN A 144 13.19 3.66 -1.77
CA GLN A 144 12.47 4.57 -2.67
C GLN A 144 11.33 3.89 -3.43
N ASP A 145 11.36 2.57 -3.58
CA ASP A 145 10.36 1.82 -4.35
C ASP A 145 9.54 0.85 -3.49
N TRP A 146 8.23 0.79 -3.79
CA TRP A 146 7.29 -0.06 -3.08
C TRP A 146 7.61 -1.56 -3.16
N PRO A 147 8.01 -2.12 -4.32
CA PRO A 147 8.32 -3.54 -4.38
C PRO A 147 9.47 -3.93 -3.46
N THR A 148 10.55 -3.15 -3.42
CA THR A 148 11.68 -3.41 -2.52
C THR A 148 11.26 -3.30 -1.06
N PHE A 149 10.52 -2.24 -0.70
CA PHE A 149 10.01 -2.08 0.67
C PHE A 149 9.19 -3.30 1.12
N LEU A 150 8.23 -3.73 0.31
CA LEU A 150 7.36 -4.86 0.62
C LEU A 150 8.11 -6.19 0.67
N ILE A 151 9.11 -6.38 -0.20
CA ILE A 151 9.95 -7.59 -0.17
C ILE A 151 10.77 -7.65 1.10
N ASP A 152 11.35 -6.53 1.56
CA ASP A 152 12.09 -6.51 2.81
C ASP A 152 11.17 -6.83 4.01
N GLN A 153 9.96 -6.24 4.06
CA GLN A 153 8.98 -6.56 5.11
C GLN A 153 8.53 -8.02 5.05
N LEU A 154 8.30 -8.55 3.85
CA LEU A 154 7.86 -9.94 3.66
C LEU A 154 8.98 -10.91 4.01
N TYR A 155 10.25 -10.55 3.74
CA TYR A 155 11.41 -11.32 4.14
C TYR A 155 11.48 -11.47 5.66
N ASP A 156 11.24 -10.39 6.40
CA ASP A 156 11.21 -10.43 7.87
C ASP A 156 10.07 -11.33 8.38
N GLU A 157 8.88 -11.27 7.76
CA GLU A 157 7.77 -12.17 8.10
C GLU A 157 8.10 -13.64 7.80
N GLY A 158 8.74 -13.92 6.66
CA GLY A 158 9.25 -15.25 6.31
C GLY A 158 10.28 -15.77 7.32
N ALA A 159 11.23 -14.92 7.72
CA ALA A 159 12.26 -15.27 8.69
C ALA A 159 11.68 -15.58 10.07
N LYS A 160 10.71 -14.78 10.53
CA LYS A 160 9.95 -15.01 11.77
C LYS A 160 9.30 -16.39 11.77
N HIS A 161 8.54 -16.75 10.74
CA HIS A 161 7.91 -18.07 10.66
C HIS A 161 8.94 -19.21 10.56
N LEU A 162 10.01 -19.05 9.77
CA LEU A 162 11.07 -20.07 9.69
C LEU A 162 11.72 -20.33 11.05
N SER A 163 11.97 -19.29 11.84
CA SER A 163 12.58 -19.42 13.17
C SER A 163 11.71 -20.19 14.17
N GLN A 164 10.40 -20.22 13.94
CA GLN A 164 9.43 -20.95 14.77
C GLN A 164 9.27 -22.42 14.35
N GLY A 165 9.86 -22.80 13.21
CA GLY A 165 9.88 -24.18 12.72
C GLY A 165 8.76 -24.52 11.73
N ARG A 166 8.79 -25.77 11.25
CA ARG A 166 7.92 -26.28 10.20
C ARG A 166 6.44 -26.06 10.48
N ASP A 167 5.97 -26.44 11.66
CA ASP A 167 4.55 -26.35 12.03
C ASP A 167 4.02 -24.91 11.95
N ALA A 168 4.86 -23.94 12.32
CA ALA A 168 4.51 -22.52 12.22
C ALA A 168 4.39 -22.06 10.76
N VAL A 169 5.25 -22.57 9.87
CA VAL A 169 5.15 -22.30 8.43
C VAL A 169 3.90 -22.95 7.84
N GLU A 170 3.66 -24.24 8.11
CA GLU A 170 2.52 -24.99 7.56
C GLU A 170 1.16 -24.46 7.99
N ARG A 171 1.03 -23.99 9.23
CA ARG A 171 -0.22 -23.43 9.75
C ARG A 171 -0.43 -21.96 9.37
N SER A 172 0.59 -21.30 8.85
CA SER A 172 0.52 -19.91 8.41
C SER A 172 0.16 -19.79 6.93
N GLN A 173 -0.07 -18.56 6.48
CA GLN A 173 -0.22 -18.24 5.06
C GLN A 173 1.08 -17.74 4.43
N VAL A 174 2.22 -17.82 5.12
CA VAL A 174 3.46 -17.13 4.73
C VAL A 174 3.94 -17.53 3.32
N ILE A 175 3.93 -18.82 2.98
CA ILE A 175 4.31 -19.28 1.62
C ILE A 175 3.40 -18.66 0.56
N ASN A 176 2.10 -18.60 0.82
CA ASN A 176 1.13 -18.03 -0.11
C ASN A 176 1.36 -16.53 -0.33
N LEU A 177 1.80 -15.78 0.70
CA LEU A 177 2.16 -14.37 0.56
C LEU A 177 3.32 -14.17 -0.42
N PHE A 178 4.37 -14.98 -0.31
CA PHE A 178 5.50 -14.95 -1.24
C PHE A 178 5.09 -15.30 -2.67
N ILE A 179 4.30 -16.36 -2.84
CA ILE A 179 3.79 -16.78 -4.14
C ILE A 179 2.92 -15.68 -4.78
N GLN A 180 2.01 -15.10 -4.01
CA GLN A 180 1.12 -14.03 -4.48
C GLN A 180 1.93 -12.80 -4.90
N PHE A 181 2.95 -12.41 -4.13
CA PHE A 181 3.81 -11.29 -4.50
C PHE A 181 4.61 -11.57 -5.79
N ILE A 182 5.14 -12.79 -5.95
CA ILE A 182 5.81 -13.23 -7.18
C ILE A 182 4.86 -13.15 -8.38
N GLN A 183 3.60 -13.57 -8.22
CA GLN A 183 2.57 -13.51 -9.25
C GLN A 183 2.20 -12.06 -9.62
N LEU A 184 2.02 -11.19 -8.62
CA LEU A 184 1.76 -9.76 -8.83
C LEU A 184 2.89 -9.12 -9.62
N ARG A 185 4.14 -9.34 -9.19
CA ARG A 185 5.34 -8.87 -9.90
C ARG A 185 5.37 -9.37 -11.34
N GLY A 186 5.10 -10.66 -11.56
CA GLY A 186 5.08 -11.25 -12.91
C GLY A 186 3.98 -10.65 -13.81
N THR A 187 2.79 -10.48 -13.26
CA THR A 187 1.61 -9.93 -13.95
C THR A 187 1.83 -8.49 -14.37
N HIS A 188 2.36 -7.66 -13.47
CA HIS A 188 2.58 -6.23 -13.72
C HIS A 188 3.99 -5.90 -14.22
N LYS A 189 4.86 -6.92 -14.39
CA LYS A 189 6.24 -6.80 -14.89
C LYS A 189 7.07 -5.76 -14.12
N TRP A 190 6.96 -5.73 -12.80
CA TRP A 190 7.71 -4.78 -11.99
C TRP A 190 9.22 -5.09 -12.03
N PRO A 191 10.07 -4.09 -12.34
CA PRO A 191 11.50 -4.27 -12.29
C PRO A 191 11.92 -4.47 -10.82
N LEU A 192 12.85 -5.40 -10.60
CA LEU A 192 13.51 -5.61 -9.31
C LEU A 192 15.01 -5.70 -9.57
N SER A 193 15.80 -5.15 -8.66
CA SER A 193 17.24 -5.41 -8.67
C SER A 193 17.52 -6.89 -8.42
N GLU A 194 18.65 -7.36 -8.94
CA GLU A 194 19.15 -8.72 -8.74
C GLU A 194 19.18 -9.10 -7.25
N LEU A 195 19.66 -8.18 -6.40
CA LEU A 195 19.73 -8.38 -4.95
C LEU A 195 18.35 -8.65 -4.34
N ILE A 196 17.37 -7.79 -4.65
CA ILE A 196 16.03 -7.86 -4.05
C ILE A 196 15.22 -9.03 -4.62
N GLY A 197 15.32 -9.28 -5.94
CA GLY A 197 14.75 -10.48 -6.56
C GLY A 197 15.34 -11.76 -5.96
N GLY A 198 16.67 -11.80 -5.76
CA GLY A 198 17.36 -12.90 -5.11
C GLY A 198 16.86 -13.16 -3.69
N LYS A 199 16.69 -12.11 -2.87
CA LYS A 199 16.10 -12.24 -1.51
C LYS A 199 14.71 -12.87 -1.54
N LEU A 200 13.82 -12.37 -2.40
CA LEU A 200 12.44 -12.84 -2.51
C LEU A 200 12.38 -14.35 -2.82
N TYR A 201 13.08 -14.77 -3.87
CA TYR A 201 13.08 -16.18 -4.27
C TYR A 201 13.83 -17.08 -3.28
N ALA A 202 14.90 -16.60 -2.66
CA ALA A 202 15.65 -17.38 -1.67
C ALA A 202 14.82 -17.67 -0.42
N MET A 203 14.08 -16.68 0.09
CA MET A 203 13.18 -16.89 1.23
C MET A 203 12.02 -17.83 0.87
N THR A 204 11.42 -17.65 -0.31
CA THR A 204 10.38 -18.57 -0.82
C THR A 204 10.89 -20.01 -0.88
N ALA A 205 12.12 -20.22 -1.37
CA ALA A 205 12.74 -21.53 -1.46
C ALA A 205 12.97 -22.18 -0.09
N LYS A 206 13.42 -21.41 0.91
CA LYS A 206 13.62 -21.89 2.29
C LYS A 206 12.30 -22.28 2.96
N LEU A 207 11.25 -21.48 2.76
CA LEU A 207 9.91 -21.78 3.27
C LEU A 207 9.34 -23.06 2.65
N GLU A 208 9.48 -23.24 1.34
CA GLU A 208 9.05 -24.47 0.66
C GLU A 208 9.89 -25.69 1.09
N GLN A 209 11.19 -25.51 1.35
CA GLN A 209 12.06 -26.59 1.82
C GLN A 209 11.65 -27.09 3.20
N VAL A 210 11.33 -26.18 4.13
CA VAL A 210 11.02 -26.60 5.52
C VAL A 210 9.73 -27.42 5.61
N VAL A 211 8.81 -27.23 4.66
CA VAL A 211 7.59 -28.03 4.51
C VAL A 211 7.75 -29.22 3.56
N PHE A 212 9.00 -29.56 3.20
CA PHE A 212 9.37 -30.67 2.32
C PHE A 212 8.80 -30.60 0.90
N ASN A 213 8.42 -29.42 0.44
CA ASN A 213 8.04 -29.19 -0.94
C ASN A 213 9.30 -28.97 -1.81
N PHE A 214 10.08 -30.04 -1.95
CA PHE A 214 11.38 -30.02 -2.60
C PHE A 214 11.33 -29.56 -4.07
N GLY A 215 10.23 -29.84 -4.78
CA GLY A 215 10.04 -29.38 -6.16
C GLY A 215 9.98 -27.86 -6.27
N ASN A 216 9.16 -27.22 -5.45
CA ASN A 216 9.07 -25.75 -5.41
C ASN A 216 10.34 -25.13 -4.81
N ALA A 217 10.86 -25.71 -3.74
CA ALA A 217 12.10 -25.25 -3.11
C ALA A 217 13.27 -25.21 -4.10
N TYR A 218 13.44 -26.26 -4.90
CA TYR A 218 14.42 -26.29 -5.98
C TYR A 218 14.14 -25.20 -7.01
N THR A 219 12.90 -25.11 -7.50
CA THR A 219 12.51 -24.15 -8.55
C THR A 219 12.79 -22.69 -8.14
N TYR A 220 12.42 -22.31 -6.93
CA TYR A 220 12.67 -20.96 -6.42
C TYR A 220 14.15 -20.75 -6.06
N GLY A 221 14.84 -21.75 -5.53
CA GLY A 221 16.26 -21.64 -5.21
C GLY A 221 17.15 -21.47 -6.43
N VAL A 222 16.82 -22.15 -7.54
CA VAL A 222 17.46 -21.96 -8.86
C VAL A 222 17.27 -20.52 -9.33
N LYS A 223 16.04 -20.01 -9.31
CA LYS A 223 15.73 -18.61 -9.69
C LYS A 223 16.47 -17.61 -8.82
N ALA A 224 16.52 -17.84 -7.51
CA ALA A 224 17.24 -16.98 -6.57
C ALA A 224 18.73 -16.91 -6.93
N THR A 225 19.35 -18.06 -7.19
CA THR A 225 20.78 -18.14 -7.52
C THR A 225 21.10 -17.52 -8.88
N ALA A 226 20.21 -17.72 -9.86
CA ALA A 226 20.36 -17.13 -11.19
C ALA A 226 20.27 -15.60 -11.17
N LEU A 227 19.42 -15.04 -10.30
CA LEU A 227 19.31 -13.59 -10.11
C LEU A 227 20.45 -13.02 -9.27
N ASN A 228 20.83 -13.71 -8.20
CA ASN A 228 21.90 -13.29 -7.30
C ASN A 228 22.61 -14.53 -6.76
N ASP A 229 23.83 -14.73 -7.23
CA ASP A 229 24.63 -15.89 -6.88
C ASP A 229 25.04 -15.90 -5.38
N LYS A 230 24.90 -14.76 -4.69
CA LYS A 230 25.10 -14.57 -3.25
C LYS A 230 23.80 -14.62 -2.43
N ALA A 231 22.68 -15.06 -3.01
CA ALA A 231 21.40 -15.20 -2.29
C ALA A 231 21.41 -16.27 -1.18
N GLY A 232 22.49 -17.05 -1.04
CA GLY A 232 22.72 -17.92 0.12
C GLY A 232 21.97 -19.25 0.09
N VAL A 233 21.51 -19.71 -1.09
CA VAL A 233 20.75 -20.96 -1.25
C VAL A 233 21.42 -22.00 -2.16
N LYS A 234 22.63 -21.73 -2.67
CA LYS A 234 23.36 -22.66 -3.57
C LYS A 234 23.49 -24.07 -3.02
N LYS A 235 24.01 -24.21 -1.79
CA LYS A 235 24.19 -25.51 -1.13
C LYS A 235 22.85 -26.26 -0.98
N MET A 236 21.84 -25.55 -0.48
CA MET A 236 20.48 -26.06 -0.32
C MET A 236 19.91 -26.59 -1.64
N VAL A 237 20.09 -25.84 -2.74
CA VAL A 237 19.60 -26.25 -4.08
C VAL A 237 20.30 -27.53 -4.55
N ARG A 238 21.62 -27.67 -4.35
CA ARG A 238 22.37 -28.88 -4.70
C ARG A 238 21.89 -30.10 -3.92
N GLU A 239 21.70 -29.94 -2.61
CA GLU A 239 21.20 -31.02 -1.74
C GLU A 239 19.80 -31.46 -2.17
N ILE A 240 18.91 -30.51 -2.43
CA ILE A 240 17.55 -30.79 -2.90
C ILE A 240 17.59 -31.50 -4.27
N ALA A 241 18.47 -31.06 -5.20
CA ALA A 241 18.60 -31.66 -6.52
C ALA A 241 18.93 -33.16 -6.43
N THR A 242 19.86 -33.54 -5.55
CA THR A 242 20.18 -34.94 -5.26
C THR A 242 18.96 -35.69 -4.72
N VAL A 243 18.24 -35.10 -3.76
CA VAL A 243 17.04 -35.72 -3.15
C VAL A 243 15.95 -36.01 -4.19
N ILE A 244 15.75 -35.11 -5.16
CA ILE A 244 14.70 -35.26 -6.18
C ILE A 244 15.21 -35.86 -7.51
N GLY A 245 16.46 -36.31 -7.56
CA GLY A 245 17.05 -36.93 -8.75
C GLY A 245 17.20 -35.98 -9.95
N LYS A 246 17.46 -34.69 -9.72
CA LYS A 246 17.74 -33.70 -10.77
C LYS A 246 19.22 -33.37 -10.86
N GLU A 247 19.73 -33.25 -12.07
CA GLU A 247 21.03 -32.63 -12.34
C GLU A 247 20.95 -31.12 -12.10
N THR A 248 22.02 -30.52 -11.56
CA THR A 248 22.09 -29.09 -11.28
C THR A 248 23.48 -28.55 -11.57
N GLU A 249 23.56 -27.47 -12.34
CA GLU A 249 24.82 -26.80 -12.71
C GLU A 249 25.17 -25.63 -11.78
N ILE A 250 24.30 -25.35 -10.80
CA ILE A 250 24.45 -24.30 -9.79
C ILE A 250 25.61 -24.59 -8.84
#